data_AF-A0A7C3QKD2-F1
#
_entry.id   AF-A0A7C3QKD2-F1
#
_cell.length_a   1.000
_cell.length_b   1.000
_cell.length_c   1.000
_cell.angle_alpha   90.00
_cell.angle_beta   90.00
_cell.angle_gamma   90.00
#
_symmetry.space_group_name_H-M   'P 1'
#
loop_
_entity.id
_entity.type
_entity.pdbx_description
1 polymer ?
#
loop_
_entity_poly.entity_id
_entity_poly.type
_entity_poly.pdbx_seq_one_letter_code
_entity_poly.pdbx_strand_id
1 'polypeptide(L)'
;METVAPDFEQECQRHLDRFFVQWPNEILKEKAGKVLRMLRASPEPLKGTAQGWAAGIIYFAATDGHVPCGVPGVSNAEFAQAMGVPMETARRRSGRVRDIVLL
;
A
#
# COMPACT_ATOMS: atom_id res chain seq x y z
N MET A 1 10.82 1.24 22.01
CA MET A 1 10.92 0.97 20.56
C MET A 1 9.90 -0.10 20.24
N GLU A 2 8.72 0.27 19.73
CA GLU A 2 7.81 -0.72 19.15
C GLU A 2 8.39 -1.10 17.79
N THR A 3 9.14 -2.20 17.76
CA THR A 3 9.40 -2.98 16.55
C THR A 3 8.10 -3.16 15.82
N VAL A 4 8.02 -2.73 14.55
CA VAL A 4 6.94 -3.14 13.64
C VAL A 4 6.84 -4.66 13.77
N ALA A 5 5.72 -5.15 14.30
CA ALA A 5 5.56 -6.57 14.59
C ALA A 5 5.84 -7.35 13.29
N PRO A 6 6.61 -8.45 13.32
CA PRO A 6 6.85 -9.28 12.14
C PRO A 6 5.56 -9.70 11.42
N ASP A 7 4.44 -9.70 12.15
CA ASP A 7 3.09 -9.94 11.64
C ASP A 7 2.63 -8.86 10.64
N PHE A 8 2.98 -7.59 10.84
CA PHE A 8 2.51 -6.50 9.98
C PHE A 8 3.03 -6.61 8.54
N GLU A 9 4.32 -6.88 8.36
CA GLU A 9 4.92 -7.03 7.02
C GLU A 9 4.29 -8.20 6.29
N GLN A 10 4.14 -9.34 6.97
CA GLN A 10 3.55 -10.54 6.40
C GLN A 10 2.07 -10.35 6.06
N GLU A 11 1.30 -9.71 6.95
CA GLU A 11 -0.11 -9.38 6.68
C GLU A 11 -0.24 -8.41 5.50
N CYS A 12 0.59 -7.37 5.45
CA CYS A 12 0.59 -6.41 4.36
C CYS A 12 0.94 -7.09 3.03
N GLN A 13 1.98 -7.93 3.02
CA GLN A 13 2.36 -8.72 1.86
C GLN A 13 1.22 -9.63 1.38
N ARG A 14 0.51 -10.32 2.29
CA ARG A 14 -0.65 -11.15 1.93
C ARG A 14 -1.75 -10.35 1.25
N HIS A 15 -2.01 -9.12 1.68
CA HIS A 15 -2.98 -8.25 1.02
C HIS A 15 -2.53 -7.81 -0.37
N LEU A 16 -1.23 -7.48 -0.53
CA LEU A 16 -0.65 -7.18 -1.84
C LEU A 16 -0.76 -8.38 -2.79
N ASP A 17 -0.37 -9.57 -2.34
CA ASP A 17 -0.41 -10.79 -3.15
C ASP A 17 -1.83 -11.11 -3.60
N ARG A 18 -2.81 -11.03 -2.69
CA ARG A 18 -4.23 -11.22 -3.02
C ARG A 18 -4.71 -10.23 -4.08
N PHE A 19 -4.32 -8.96 -3.96
CA PHE A 19 -4.68 -7.94 -4.94
C PHE A 19 -4.08 -8.24 -6.32
N PHE A 20 -2.79 -8.56 -6.40
CA PHE A 20 -2.13 -8.83 -7.69
C PHE A 20 -2.48 -10.18 -8.31
N VAL A 21 -3.02 -11.13 -7.54
CA VAL A 21 -3.68 -12.33 -8.10
C VAL A 21 -4.96 -11.94 -8.85
N GLN A 22 -5.74 -11.01 -8.30
CA GLN A 22 -7.00 -10.57 -8.91
C GLN A 22 -6.78 -9.57 -10.07
N TRP A 23 -5.79 -8.70 -9.96
CA TRP A 23 -5.38 -7.75 -11.00
C TRP A 23 -3.87 -7.85 -11.29
N PRO A 24 -3.46 -8.80 -12.15
CA PRO A 24 -2.05 -8.99 -12.47
C PRO A 24 -1.43 -7.76 -13.10
N ASN A 25 -0.36 -7.26 -12.46
CA ASN A 25 0.47 -6.17 -12.96
C ASN A 25 1.87 -6.26 -12.33
N GLU A 26 2.79 -6.94 -13.01
CA GLU A 26 4.12 -7.24 -12.46
C GLU A 26 4.94 -5.99 -12.17
N ILE A 27 4.83 -4.94 -12.99
CA ILE A 27 5.52 -3.66 -12.77
C ILE A 27 5.03 -3.02 -11.48
N LEU A 28 3.71 -2.93 -11.31
CA LEU A 28 3.11 -2.34 -10.12
C LEU A 28 3.39 -3.18 -8.86
N LYS A 29 3.40 -4.51 -8.99
CA LYS A 29 3.75 -5.45 -7.92
C LYS A 29 5.19 -5.26 -7.46
N GLU A 30 6.14 -5.14 -8.38
CA GLU A 30 7.55 -4.87 -8.04
C GLU A 30 7.71 -3.52 -7.33
N LYS A 31 7.05 -2.48 -7.82
CA LYS A 31 7.03 -1.15 -7.18
C LYS A 31 6.44 -1.22 -5.77
N ALA A 32 5.30 -1.87 -5.60
CA ALA A 32 4.65 -2.05 -4.30
C ALA A 32 5.55 -2.81 -3.31
N GLY A 33 6.23 -3.87 -3.75
CA GLY A 33 7.18 -4.63 -2.92
C GLY A 33 8.42 -3.83 -2.53
N LYS A 34 8.94 -2.97 -3.42
CA LYS A 34 10.00 -2.00 -3.08
C LYS A 34 9.54 -1.04 -1.98
N VAL A 35 8.34 -0.47 -2.13
CA VAL A 35 7.75 0.45 -1.15
C VAL A 35 7.54 -0.22 0.22
N LEU A 36 7.03 -1.45 0.27
CA LEU A 36 6.86 -2.19 1.53
C LEU A 36 8.19 -2.36 2.27
N ARG A 37 9.27 -2.70 1.56
CA ARG A 37 10.62 -2.81 2.13
C ARG A 37 11.13 -1.48 2.69
N MET A 38 10.84 -0.36 2.02
CA MET A 38 11.21 0.97 2.51
C MET A 38 10.42 1.34 3.77
N LEU A 39 9.11 1.07 3.81
CA LEU A 39 8.29 1.31 5.00
C LEU A 39 8.75 0.49 6.20
N ARG A 40 9.15 -0.76 5.99
CA ARG A 40 9.76 -1.61 7.04
C ARG A 40 11.04 -1.00 7.60
N ALA A 41 11.86 -0.39 6.74
CA ALA A 41 13.11 0.25 7.15
C ALA A 41 12.89 1.61 7.84
N SER A 42 11.66 2.13 7.84
CA SER A 42 11.34 3.40 8.49
C SER A 42 11.54 3.32 10.01
N PRO A 43 12.19 4.32 10.62
CA PRO A 43 12.27 4.42 12.08
C PRO A 43 10.93 4.84 12.71
N GLU A 44 9.97 5.27 11.89
CA GLU A 44 8.65 5.72 12.37
C GLU A 44 7.67 4.56 12.56
N PRO A 45 6.94 4.51 13.70
CA PRO A 45 5.90 3.52 13.90
C PRO A 45 4.77 3.64 12.87
N LEU A 46 4.50 2.55 12.15
CA LEU A 46 3.42 2.47 11.18
C LEU A 46 2.07 2.23 11.87
N LYS A 47 1.38 3.30 12.28
CA LYS A 47 0.07 3.19 12.93
C LYS A 47 -1.04 2.74 11.96
N GLY A 48 -1.91 1.84 12.41
CA GLY A 48 -3.10 1.37 11.67
C GLY A 48 -2.97 -0.06 11.15
N THR A 49 -3.98 -0.52 10.41
CA THR A 49 -4.05 -1.92 9.94
C THR A 49 -3.16 -2.18 8.72
N ALA A 50 -2.59 -3.38 8.64
CA ALA A 50 -1.79 -3.84 7.49
C ALA A 50 -2.56 -3.71 6.17
N GLN A 51 -3.85 -4.05 6.17
CA GLN A 51 -4.75 -3.89 5.03
C GLN A 51 -4.82 -2.44 4.50
N GLY A 52 -4.94 -1.46 5.40
CA GLY A 52 -4.96 -0.05 5.01
C GLY A 52 -3.63 0.43 4.44
N TRP A 53 -2.51 -0.08 4.99
CA TRP A 53 -1.18 0.20 4.46
C TRP A 53 -0.97 -0.44 3.09
N ALA A 54 -1.35 -1.70 2.89
CA ALA A 54 -1.32 -2.36 1.59
C ALA A 54 -2.09 -1.55 0.54
N ALA A 55 -3.27 -1.05 0.88
CA ALA A 55 -4.06 -0.20 -0.01
C ALA A 55 -3.32 1.11 -0.35
N GLY A 56 -2.72 1.76 0.63
CA GLY A 56 -1.92 2.97 0.42
C GLY A 56 -0.67 2.74 -0.42
N ILE A 57 0.01 1.60 -0.25
CA ILE A 57 1.17 1.20 -1.03
C ILE A 57 0.81 1.02 -2.51
N ILE A 58 -0.25 0.26 -2.79
CA ILE A 58 -0.72 0.06 -4.17
C ILE A 58 -1.06 1.40 -4.81
N TYR A 59 -1.79 2.26 -4.08
CA TYR A 59 -2.18 3.56 -4.58
C TYR A 59 -0.98 4.48 -4.85
N PHE A 60 0.00 4.53 -3.93
CA PHE A 60 1.23 5.29 -4.11
C PHE A 60 2.05 4.77 -5.31
N ALA A 61 2.21 3.46 -5.42
CA ALA A 61 2.97 2.84 -6.50
C ALA A 61 2.28 3.02 -7.87
N ALA A 62 0.94 3.04 -7.89
CA ALA A 62 0.15 3.25 -9.10
C ALA A 62 0.24 4.68 -9.62
N THR A 63 0.51 5.65 -8.74
CA THR A 63 0.68 7.06 -9.11
C THR A 63 2.13 7.51 -9.16
N ASP A 64 3.09 6.60 -9.04
CA ASP A 64 4.53 6.91 -8.95
C ASP A 64 4.84 8.00 -7.90
N GLY A 65 4.09 7.98 -6.79
CA GLY A 65 4.21 8.96 -5.71
C GLY A 65 3.64 10.35 -6.01
N HIS A 66 3.02 10.55 -7.17
CA HIS A 66 2.23 11.72 -7.48
C HIS A 66 0.83 11.66 -6.86
N VAL A 67 0.04 12.71 -7.07
CA VAL A 67 -1.31 12.85 -6.51
C VAL A 67 -2.16 11.61 -6.83
N PRO A 68 -2.81 10.99 -5.83
CA PRO A 68 -3.68 9.83 -5.98
C PRO A 68 -4.74 9.97 -7.10
N CYS A 69 -4.54 9.34 -8.27
CA CYS A 69 -5.46 9.37 -9.41
C CYS A 69 -6.21 8.06 -9.68
N GLY A 70 -5.87 6.96 -8.99
CA GLY A 70 -6.50 5.65 -9.22
C GLY A 70 -5.47 4.53 -9.32
N VAL A 71 -5.96 3.31 -9.51
CA VAL A 71 -5.12 2.15 -9.87
C VAL A 71 -5.43 1.78 -11.31
N PRO A 72 -4.44 1.69 -12.22
CA PRO A 72 -4.69 1.34 -13.61
C PRO A 72 -5.47 0.03 -13.76
N GLY A 73 -6.56 0.07 -14.53
CA GLY A 73 -7.40 -1.10 -14.79
C GLY A 73 -8.32 -1.52 -13.65
N VAL A 74 -8.43 -0.74 -12.57
CA VAL A 74 -9.30 -1.03 -11.43
C VAL A 74 -10.10 0.22 -11.05
N SER A 75 -11.43 0.13 -10.99
CA SER A 75 -12.21 1.25 -10.50
C SER A 75 -12.00 1.48 -9.00
N ASN A 76 -12.20 2.71 -8.52
CA ASN A 76 -12.08 3.01 -7.09
C ASN A 76 -13.05 2.18 -6.23
N ALA A 77 -14.23 1.86 -6.75
CA ALA A 77 -15.22 1.05 -6.04
C ALA A 77 -14.74 -0.40 -5.88
N GLU A 78 -14.25 -1.02 -6.97
CA GLU A 78 -13.69 -2.37 -6.94
C GLU A 78 -12.44 -2.44 -6.07
N PHE A 79 -11.58 -1.44 -6.15
CA PHE A 79 -10.39 -1.33 -5.33
C PHE A 79 -10.75 -1.28 -3.84
N ALA A 80 -11.66 -0.39 -3.44
CA ALA A 80 -12.11 -0.28 -2.06
C ALA A 80 -12.74 -1.59 -1.55
N GLN A 81 -13.54 -2.25 -2.40
CA GLN A 81 -14.18 -3.51 -2.07
C GLN A 81 -13.15 -4.63 -1.87
N ALA A 82 -12.22 -4.83 -2.80
CA ALA A 82 -11.23 -5.89 -2.70
C ALA A 82 -10.22 -5.66 -1.57
N MET A 83 -9.84 -4.40 -1.36
CA MET A 83 -8.99 -4.03 -0.23
C MET A 83 -9.75 -3.96 1.08
N GLY A 84 -11.08 -4.05 1.10
CA GLY A 84 -11.90 -3.97 2.31
C GLY A 84 -11.70 -2.69 3.13
N VAL A 85 -11.33 -1.58 2.48
CA VAL A 85 -11.09 -0.29 3.13
C VAL A 85 -11.70 0.85 2.32
N PRO A 86 -12.19 1.93 2.97
CA PRO A 86 -12.66 3.10 2.24
C PRO A 86 -11.54 3.74 1.42
N MET A 87 -11.90 4.33 0.28
CA MET A 87 -10.95 5.05 -0.59
C MET A 87 -10.18 6.16 0.14
N GLU A 88 -10.81 6.83 1.09
CA GLU A 88 -10.16 7.83 1.93
C GLU A 88 -8.99 7.24 2.73
N THR A 89 -9.14 6.02 3.25
CA THR A 89 -8.06 5.33 3.96
C THR A 89 -6.89 5.03 3.04
N ALA A 90 -7.16 4.54 1.82
CA ALA A 90 -6.12 4.28 0.83
C ALA A 90 -5.36 5.56 0.44
N ARG A 91 -6.08 6.66 0.16
CA ARG A 91 -5.46 7.95 -0.19
C ARG A 91 -4.63 8.52 0.96
N ARG A 92 -5.17 8.51 2.18
CA ARG A 92 -4.44 8.99 3.37
C ARG A 92 -3.17 8.18 3.61
N ARG A 93 -3.24 6.86 3.45
CA ARG A 93 -2.07 5.99 3.59
C ARG A 93 -1.06 6.21 2.47
N SER A 94 -1.50 6.37 1.22
CA SER A 94 -0.64 6.74 0.09
C SER A 94 0.11 8.05 0.32
N GLY A 95 -0.57 9.07 0.87
CA GLY A 95 0.08 10.30 1.32
C GLY A 95 1.15 10.05 2.38
N ARG A 96 0.85 9.20 3.38
CA ARG A 96 1.85 8.86 4.40
C ARG A 96 3.02 8.05 3.86
N VAL A 97 2.78 7.16 2.89
CA VAL A 97 3.85 6.44 2.19
C VAL A 97 4.77 7.43 1.49
N ARG A 98 4.20 8.43 0.80
CA ARG A 98 4.97 9.50 0.16
C ARG A 98 5.86 10.22 1.16
N ASP A 99 5.33 10.60 2.32
CA ASP A 99 6.10 11.27 3.37
C ASP A 99 7.28 10.41 3.86
N ILE A 100 7.12 9.08 3.92
CA ILE A 100 8.18 8.19 4.44
C ILE A 100 9.22 7.84 3.37
N VAL A 101 8.78 7.69 2.11
CA VAL A 101 9.59 7.12 1.02
C VAL A 101 10.31 8.18 0.17
N LEU A 102 9.79 9.41 0.12
CA LEU A 102 10.33 10.50 -0.71
C LEU A 102 10.97 11.65 0.08
N LEU A 103 10.99 11.57 1.42
CA LEU A 103 11.83 12.45 2.26
C LEU A 103 13.23 11.85 2.41
#